data_AF-A0A8J5ELZ8-F1
#
_entry.id   AF-A0A8J5ELZ8-F1
#
_cell.length_a   1.000
_cell.length_b   1.000
_cell.length_c   1.000
_cell.angle_alpha   90.00
_cell.angle_beta   90.00
_cell.angle_gamma   90.00
#
_symmetry.space_group_name_H-M   'P 1'
#
loop_
_entity.id
_entity.type
_entity.pdbx_description
1 polymer ?
#
loop_
_entity_poly.entity_id
_entity_poly.type
_entity_poly.pdbx_seq_one_letter_code
_entity_poly.pdbx_strand_id
1 'polypeptide(L)'
;MQLEPAHLVYIAFWTFGLVNNVLYVVILTAAVDLVGPQTPKAVVLLADVLPSFLIKLAAPFLVHRITYDRRIGLLVGLSTVGMLSVSLASPLFLKLVGVVLASFSSGLGEVTFLQLTHFYDTKALNGWSSGTGGAGLVGSGLFMLLTTVLGVPVKTALLVFAFFPLAFLGVYFYLLPPREYNRVPGAFPVRSNDPEAGLETQPITWEFVASGYETTMARLKPLVLPYMLPLFLVYFSEYTINQGIAPTLLFPLEELPFSKFRDVYVTYGTLYQLGVFISRSSAPFVRIRRIMVPSVLQFLNLVFCIAQSISPIFPNVWLVFILIFYEGLLGGAAYVNTFMLITEQADLADREFALGSVGMSDSAGIVLAGLVSLWLEPGLCNYQVNDGRNWCTLE
;
A
#
# COMPACT_ATOMS: atom_id res chain seq x y z
N MET A 1 -1.96 29.89 18.70
CA MET A 1 -2.77 28.66 18.85
C MET A 1 -1.78 27.50 18.92
N GLN A 2 -1.43 27.03 20.12
CA GLN A 2 -0.55 25.85 20.25
C GLN A 2 -1.40 24.62 19.92
N LEU A 3 -1.06 23.90 18.84
CA LEU A 3 -1.73 22.64 18.50
C LEU A 3 -1.50 21.65 19.64
N GLU A 4 -2.56 20.98 20.10
CA GLU A 4 -2.36 19.92 21.08
C GLU A 4 -1.47 18.82 20.49
N PRO A 5 -0.52 18.27 21.26
CA PRO A 5 0.42 17.27 20.76
C PRO A 5 -0.23 16.02 20.18
N ALA A 6 -1.47 15.71 20.58
CA ALA A 6 -2.25 14.64 19.97
C ALA A 6 -2.62 14.90 18.50
N HIS A 7 -2.85 16.18 18.12
CA HIS A 7 -3.06 16.57 16.72
C HIS A 7 -1.75 16.53 15.94
N LEU A 8 -0.62 16.90 16.56
CA LEU A 8 0.70 16.81 15.93
C LEU A 8 1.05 15.36 15.59
N VAL A 9 0.77 14.41 16.49
CA VAL A 9 0.92 12.97 16.22
C VAL A 9 0.07 12.55 15.02
N TYR A 10 -1.21 12.92 14.99
CA TYR A 10 -2.08 12.57 13.85
C TYR A 10 -1.53 13.12 12.53
N ILE A 11 -1.17 14.41 12.48
CA ILE A 11 -0.64 15.05 11.27
C ILE A 11 0.69 14.42 10.85
N ALA A 12 1.56 14.09 11.80
CA ALA A 12 2.83 13.44 11.53
C ALA A 12 2.62 12.07 10.88
N PHE A 13 1.81 11.21 11.49
CA PHE A 13 1.52 9.89 10.94
C PHE A 13 0.70 9.93 9.65
N TRP A 14 -0.19 10.91 9.49
CA TRP A 14 -0.88 11.15 8.22
C TRP A 14 0.10 11.49 7.11
N THR A 15 1.08 12.35 7.40
CA THR A 15 2.13 12.70 6.43
C THR A 15 3.04 11.51 6.14
N PHE A 16 3.41 10.71 7.15
CA PHE A 16 4.16 9.47 6.94
C PHE A 16 3.43 8.51 6.01
N GLY A 17 2.13 8.26 6.27
CA GLY A 17 1.31 7.38 5.45
C GLY A 17 1.14 7.90 4.02
N LEU A 18 0.93 9.21 3.87
CA LEU A 18 0.81 9.85 2.56
C LEU A 18 2.10 9.68 1.74
N VAL A 19 3.23 10.11 2.29
CA VAL A 19 4.52 10.15 1.57
C VAL A 19 5.05 8.74 1.29
N ASN A 20 4.82 7.79 2.19
CA ASN A 20 5.22 6.39 1.98
C ASN A 20 4.55 5.78 0.74
N ASN A 21 3.27 6.08 0.53
CA ASN A 21 2.46 5.41 -0.48
C ASN A 21 2.30 6.24 -1.77
N VAL A 22 2.54 7.56 -1.75
CA VAL A 22 2.35 8.42 -2.93
C VAL A 22 3.31 8.07 -4.06
N LEU A 23 4.54 7.66 -3.75
CA LEU A 23 5.53 7.30 -4.77
C LEU A 23 5.11 6.05 -5.55
N TYR A 24 4.61 5.03 -4.84
CA TYR A 24 4.02 3.83 -5.42
C TYR A 24 2.88 4.20 -6.39
N VAL A 25 1.94 5.04 -5.95
CA VAL A 25 0.80 5.48 -6.77
C VAL A 25 1.25 6.22 -8.03
N VAL A 26 2.23 7.11 -7.91
CA VAL A 26 2.74 7.91 -9.04
C VAL A 26 3.51 7.04 -10.04
N ILE A 27 4.31 6.09 -9.57
CA ILE A 27 5.02 5.14 -10.45
C ILE A 27 4.01 4.32 -11.27
N LEU A 28 2.96 3.79 -10.64
CA LEU A 28 1.90 3.07 -11.35
C LEU A 28 1.13 3.96 -12.31
N THR A 29 0.84 5.21 -11.91
CA THR A 29 0.13 6.17 -12.79
C THR A 29 0.99 6.53 -14.01
N ALA A 30 2.29 6.68 -13.83
CA ALA A 30 3.25 6.99 -14.88
C ALA A 30 3.75 5.73 -15.64
N ALA A 31 3.28 4.53 -15.28
CA ALA A 31 3.81 3.27 -15.80
C ALA A 31 3.84 3.22 -17.33
N VAL A 32 2.74 3.62 -17.98
CA VAL A 32 2.64 3.66 -19.45
C VAL A 32 3.68 4.62 -20.06
N ASP A 33 3.92 5.76 -19.42
CA ASP A 33 4.94 6.73 -19.84
C ASP A 33 6.37 6.24 -19.60
N LEU A 34 6.56 5.31 -18.65
CA LEU A 34 7.87 4.77 -18.26
C LEU A 34 8.31 3.56 -19.10
N VAL A 35 7.39 2.62 -19.35
CA VAL A 35 7.69 1.33 -19.98
C VAL A 35 7.00 1.12 -21.34
N GLY A 36 6.18 2.09 -21.77
CA GLY A 36 5.44 2.04 -23.03
C GLY A 36 4.15 1.21 -22.95
N PRO A 37 3.24 1.37 -23.92
CA PRO A 37 1.90 0.77 -23.90
C PRO A 37 1.90 -0.75 -24.12
N GLN A 38 2.97 -1.33 -24.69
CA GLN A 38 3.05 -2.75 -24.99
C GLN A 38 3.43 -3.62 -23.77
N THR A 39 3.85 -3.00 -22.66
CA THR A 39 4.23 -3.73 -21.46
C THR A 39 2.98 -4.04 -20.63
N PRO A 40 2.72 -5.31 -20.26
CA PRO A 40 1.57 -5.64 -19.43
C PRO A 40 1.61 -4.89 -18.09
N LYS A 41 0.49 -4.28 -17.69
CA LYS A 41 0.38 -3.50 -16.44
C LYS A 41 0.78 -4.32 -15.21
N ALA A 42 0.44 -5.61 -15.21
CA ALA A 42 0.81 -6.56 -14.17
C ALA A 42 2.34 -6.72 -13.98
N VAL A 43 3.16 -6.55 -15.04
CA VAL A 43 4.63 -6.60 -14.93
C VAL A 43 5.16 -5.40 -14.15
N VAL A 44 4.62 -4.20 -14.42
CA VAL A 44 5.01 -2.99 -13.70
C VAL A 44 4.59 -3.09 -12.24
N LEU A 45 3.38 -3.57 -11.98
CA LEU A 45 2.91 -3.85 -10.62
C LEU A 45 3.82 -4.84 -9.88
N LEU A 46 4.20 -5.95 -10.52
CA LEU A 46 5.10 -6.93 -9.88
C LEU A 46 6.47 -6.31 -9.59
N ALA A 47 7.02 -5.49 -10.49
CA ALA A 47 8.26 -4.77 -10.25
C ALA A 47 8.15 -3.76 -9.09
N ASP A 48 6.97 -3.19 -8.88
CA ASP A 48 6.69 -2.19 -7.84
C ASP A 48 6.25 -2.79 -6.50
N VAL A 49 5.83 -4.06 -6.45
CA VAL A 49 5.35 -4.72 -5.21
C VAL A 49 6.33 -5.76 -4.68
N LEU A 50 7.00 -6.51 -5.57
CA LEU A 50 7.87 -7.62 -5.15
C LEU A 50 9.01 -7.15 -4.21
N PRO A 51 9.72 -6.03 -4.46
CA PRO A 51 10.74 -5.56 -3.53
C PRO A 51 10.18 -5.20 -2.15
N SER A 52 9.02 -4.55 -2.09
CA SER A 52 8.28 -4.26 -0.86
C SER A 52 7.92 -5.55 -0.11
N PHE A 53 7.40 -6.56 -0.80
CA PHE A 53 7.11 -7.86 -0.19
C PHE A 53 8.36 -8.53 0.40
N LEU A 54 9.47 -8.55 -0.35
CA LEU A 54 10.71 -9.18 0.09
C LEU A 54 11.27 -8.52 1.35
N ILE A 55 11.26 -7.19 1.43
CA ILE A 55 11.73 -6.50 2.65
C ILE A 55 10.77 -6.71 3.82
N LYS A 56 9.45 -6.77 3.61
CA LYS A 56 8.49 -7.10 4.67
C LYS A 56 8.63 -8.54 5.16
N LEU A 57 9.01 -9.48 4.29
CA LEU A 57 9.31 -10.86 4.66
C LEU A 57 10.60 -10.96 5.49
N ALA A 58 11.63 -10.17 5.13
CA ALA A 58 12.89 -10.11 5.86
C ALA A 58 12.80 -9.29 7.17
N ALA A 59 11.87 -8.34 7.25
CA ALA A 59 11.77 -7.37 8.32
C ALA A 59 11.71 -7.98 9.75
N PRO A 60 10.87 -9.00 10.02
CA PRO A 60 10.79 -9.62 11.34
C PRO A 60 12.15 -10.09 11.90
N PHE A 61 13.08 -10.47 11.02
CA PHE A 61 14.38 -11.03 11.39
C PHE A 61 15.47 -9.98 11.55
N LEU A 62 15.33 -8.81 10.92
CA LEU A 62 16.43 -7.84 10.77
C LEU A 62 16.13 -6.47 11.37
N VAL A 63 14.88 -6.02 11.27
CA VAL A 63 14.53 -4.61 11.44
C VAL A 63 14.69 -4.15 12.88
N HIS A 64 14.45 -5.02 13.86
CA HIS A 64 14.66 -4.74 15.28
C HIS A 64 16.11 -4.31 15.63
N ARG A 65 17.10 -4.63 14.79
CA ARG A 65 18.49 -4.20 14.99
C ARG A 65 18.81 -2.79 14.50
N ILE A 66 17.92 -2.21 13.70
CA ILE A 66 18.15 -0.91 13.06
C ILE A 66 17.30 0.11 13.82
N THR A 67 17.93 1.14 14.37
CA THR A 67 17.21 2.23 15.02
C THR A 67 16.35 3.01 14.03
N TYR A 68 15.23 3.55 14.51
CA TYR A 68 14.28 4.31 13.70
C TYR A 68 14.92 5.48 12.94
N ASP A 69 15.87 6.18 13.57
CA ASP A 69 16.57 7.31 12.96
C ASP A 69 17.34 6.87 11.70
N ARG A 70 18.05 5.72 11.79
CA ARG A 70 18.76 5.12 10.66
C ARG A 70 17.80 4.59 9.60
N ARG A 71 16.69 3.96 10.01
CA ARG A 71 15.64 3.51 9.08
C ARG A 71 15.11 4.67 8.27
N ILE A 72 14.75 5.79 8.90
CA ILE A 72 14.19 6.96 8.21
C ILE A 72 15.20 7.59 7.25
N GLY A 73 16.47 7.70 7.65
CA GLY A 73 17.53 8.13 6.74
C GLY A 73 17.65 7.23 5.51
N LEU A 74 17.58 5.90 5.71
CA LEU A 74 17.58 4.91 4.64
C LEU A 74 16.35 5.06 3.72
N LEU A 75 15.15 5.24 4.27
CA LEU A 75 13.92 5.44 3.51
C LEU A 75 14.03 6.67 2.59
N VAL A 76 14.51 7.79 3.13
CA VAL A 76 14.70 9.03 2.37
C VAL A 76 15.72 8.80 1.26
N GLY A 77 16.86 8.19 1.56
CA GLY A 77 17.90 7.89 0.58
C GLY A 77 17.40 7.01 -0.56
N LEU A 78 16.79 5.86 -0.23
CA LEU A 78 16.29 4.90 -1.20
C LEU A 78 15.18 5.49 -2.08
N SER A 79 14.18 6.14 -1.47
CA SER A 79 13.08 6.75 -2.23
C SER A 79 13.54 7.90 -3.12
N THR A 80 14.42 8.78 -2.61
CA THR A 80 14.92 9.92 -3.39
C THR A 80 15.77 9.45 -4.55
N VAL A 81 16.74 8.56 -4.31
CA VAL A 81 17.58 7.99 -5.37
C VAL A 81 16.74 7.20 -6.37
N GLY A 82 15.77 6.43 -5.88
CA GLY A 82 14.84 5.68 -6.72
C GLY A 82 14.08 6.59 -7.69
N MET A 83 13.42 7.63 -7.18
CA MET A 83 12.65 8.58 -7.99
C MET A 83 13.52 9.42 -8.92
N LEU A 84 14.72 9.82 -8.49
CA LEU A 84 15.70 10.49 -9.37
C LEU A 84 16.12 9.58 -10.52
N SER A 85 16.35 8.29 -10.26
CA SER A 85 16.68 7.31 -11.30
C SER A 85 15.51 7.15 -12.29
N VAL A 86 14.28 6.99 -11.80
CA VAL A 86 13.07 6.88 -12.64
C VAL A 86 12.90 8.09 -13.56
N SER A 87 13.16 9.29 -13.05
CA SER A 87 12.97 10.54 -13.80
C SER A 87 14.14 10.87 -14.74
N LEU A 88 15.38 10.74 -14.27
CA LEU A 88 16.55 11.25 -14.99
C LEU A 88 17.20 10.21 -15.91
N ALA A 89 17.04 8.91 -15.65
CA ALA A 89 17.72 7.89 -16.41
C ALA A 89 17.12 7.71 -17.82
N SER A 90 17.99 7.60 -18.82
CA SER A 90 17.62 7.25 -20.19
C SER A 90 17.33 5.75 -20.38
N PRO A 91 18.20 4.81 -19.94
CA PRO A 91 17.96 3.40 -20.19
C PRO A 91 16.86 2.84 -19.27
N LEU A 92 15.97 2.02 -19.85
CA LEU A 92 14.85 1.37 -19.15
C LEU A 92 15.31 0.60 -17.90
N PHE A 93 16.43 -0.10 -17.98
CA PHE A 93 17.01 -0.84 -16.86
C PHE A 93 17.21 0.04 -15.62
N LEU A 94 17.79 1.23 -15.77
CA LEU A 94 18.04 2.13 -14.63
C LEU A 94 16.73 2.72 -14.07
N LYS A 95 15.72 2.93 -14.91
CA LYS A 95 14.38 3.31 -14.43
C LYS A 95 13.77 2.21 -13.57
N LEU A 96 13.85 0.95 -14.02
CA LEU A 96 13.36 -0.21 -13.25
C LEU A 96 14.12 -0.40 -11.93
N VAL A 97 15.45 -0.20 -11.93
CA VAL A 97 16.23 -0.17 -10.67
C VAL A 97 15.69 0.93 -9.74
N GLY A 98 15.34 2.10 -10.28
CA GLY A 98 14.73 3.18 -9.51
C GLY A 98 13.38 2.79 -8.88
N VAL A 99 12.51 2.11 -9.64
CA VAL A 99 11.25 1.55 -9.15
C VAL A 99 11.51 0.56 -8.01
N VAL A 100 12.48 -0.34 -8.18
CA VAL A 100 12.83 -1.33 -7.14
C VAL A 100 13.29 -0.66 -5.85
N LEU A 101 14.11 0.39 -5.93
CA LEU A 101 14.56 1.14 -4.75
C LEU A 101 13.39 1.86 -4.04
N ALA A 102 12.50 2.49 -4.81
CA ALA A 102 11.32 3.15 -4.27
C ALA A 102 10.34 2.15 -3.61
N SER A 103 10.13 1.00 -4.24
CA SER A 103 9.31 -0.10 -3.71
C SER A 103 9.89 -0.68 -2.42
N PHE A 104 11.20 -0.96 -2.38
CA PHE A 104 11.87 -1.44 -1.18
C PHE A 104 11.72 -0.43 -0.03
N SER A 105 11.89 0.87 -0.32
CA SER A 105 11.68 1.93 0.66
C SER A 105 10.24 1.94 1.18
N SER A 106 9.23 1.88 0.31
CA SER A 106 7.82 1.86 0.70
C SER A 106 7.49 0.69 1.64
N GLY A 107 8.01 -0.52 1.34
CA GLY A 107 7.83 -1.70 2.19
C GLY A 107 8.48 -1.56 3.56
N LEU A 108 9.74 -1.11 3.60
CA LEU A 108 10.45 -0.85 4.86
C LEU A 108 9.79 0.29 5.66
N GLY A 109 9.26 1.30 4.97
CA GLY A 109 8.61 2.45 5.57
C GLY A 109 7.30 2.06 6.22
N GLU A 110 6.49 1.23 5.57
CA GLU A 110 5.28 0.69 6.18
C GLU A 110 5.57 -0.08 7.47
N VAL A 111 6.55 -1.00 7.45
CA VAL A 111 7.00 -1.70 8.66
C VAL A 111 7.42 -0.69 9.73
N THR A 112 8.28 0.26 9.36
CA THR A 112 8.85 1.23 10.30
C THR A 112 7.78 2.10 10.95
N PHE A 113 6.88 2.69 10.17
CA PHE A 113 5.89 3.61 10.70
C PHE A 113 4.76 2.88 11.43
N LEU A 114 4.33 1.69 10.98
CA LEU A 114 3.39 0.87 11.75
C LEU A 114 3.97 0.45 13.10
N GLN A 115 5.24 0.01 13.14
CA GLN A 115 5.91 -0.26 14.40
C GLN A 115 6.01 0.99 15.28
N LEU A 116 6.33 2.14 14.70
CA LEU A 116 6.43 3.40 15.43
C LEU A 116 5.10 3.78 16.08
N THR A 117 3.93 3.41 15.51
CA THR A 117 2.63 3.66 16.14
C THR A 117 2.50 3.01 17.52
N HIS A 118 3.27 1.95 17.82
CA HIS A 118 3.30 1.31 19.14
C HIS A 118 3.59 2.31 20.28
N PHE A 119 4.45 3.29 20.02
CA PHE A 119 4.89 4.29 21.00
C PHE A 119 3.94 5.49 21.14
N TYR A 120 2.87 5.53 20.35
CA TYR A 120 1.91 6.62 20.33
C TYR A 120 0.49 6.07 20.53
N ASP A 121 -0.43 6.95 20.91
CA ASP A 121 -1.84 6.59 21.04
C ASP A 121 -2.44 6.20 19.67
N THR A 122 -3.63 5.60 19.71
CA THR A 122 -4.47 5.21 18.56
C THR A 122 -4.59 6.27 17.45
N LYS A 123 -4.42 7.55 17.79
CA LYS A 123 -4.34 8.67 16.83
C LYS A 123 -3.22 8.52 15.80
N ALA A 124 -2.08 7.92 16.17
CA ALA A 124 -0.98 7.63 15.25
C ALA A 124 -1.44 6.65 14.15
N LEU A 125 -2.04 5.54 14.54
CA LEU A 125 -2.54 4.54 13.60
C LEU A 125 -3.67 5.09 12.72
N ASN A 126 -4.57 5.89 13.31
CA ASN A 126 -5.64 6.56 12.54
C ASN A 126 -5.07 7.56 11.52
N GLY A 127 -4.05 8.32 11.91
CA GLY A 127 -3.33 9.24 11.01
C GLY A 127 -2.66 8.48 9.87
N TRP A 128 -1.84 7.47 10.21
CA TRP A 128 -1.17 6.59 9.24
C TRP A 128 -2.16 6.00 8.23
N SER A 129 -3.24 5.41 8.72
CA SER A 129 -4.21 4.75 7.86
C SER A 129 -4.94 5.73 6.94
N SER A 130 -5.38 6.88 7.47
CA SER A 130 -6.00 7.91 6.64
C SER A 130 -5.02 8.48 5.59
N GLY A 131 -3.77 8.73 5.98
CA GLY A 131 -2.73 9.25 5.08
C GLY A 131 -2.40 8.29 3.93
N THR A 132 -2.25 7.00 4.24
CA THR A 132 -2.04 5.96 3.22
C THR A 132 -3.25 5.83 2.27
N GLY A 133 -4.48 6.00 2.76
CA GLY A 133 -5.67 6.08 1.89
C GLY A 133 -5.70 7.35 1.02
N GLY A 134 -5.25 8.47 1.58
CA GLY A 134 -5.17 9.75 0.85
C GLY A 134 -4.11 9.74 -0.25
N ALA A 135 -3.06 8.92 -0.12
CA ALA A 135 -1.97 8.82 -1.10
C ALA A 135 -2.46 8.44 -2.51
N GLY A 136 -3.49 7.59 -2.59
CA GLY A 136 -4.11 7.22 -3.86
C GLY A 136 -4.69 8.41 -4.61
N LEU A 137 -5.47 9.24 -3.91
CA LEU A 137 -6.14 10.42 -4.47
C LEU A 137 -5.13 11.56 -4.73
N VAL A 138 -4.24 11.81 -3.77
CA VAL A 138 -3.24 12.88 -3.89
C VAL A 138 -2.21 12.55 -4.96
N GLY A 139 -1.70 11.32 -5.02
CA GLY A 139 -0.67 10.93 -5.99
C GLY A 139 -1.17 11.01 -7.42
N SER A 140 -2.28 10.35 -7.72
CA SER A 140 -2.90 10.38 -9.06
C SER A 140 -3.41 11.78 -9.42
N GLY A 141 -4.10 12.46 -8.50
CA GLY A 141 -4.64 13.79 -8.72
C GLY A 141 -3.58 14.86 -8.94
N LEU A 142 -2.50 14.86 -8.13
CA LEU A 142 -1.40 15.81 -8.30
C LEU A 142 -0.61 15.52 -9.57
N PHE A 143 -0.36 14.25 -9.89
CA PHE A 143 0.32 13.89 -11.13
C PHE A 143 -0.49 14.34 -12.36
N MET A 144 -1.81 14.10 -12.37
CA MET A 144 -2.71 14.57 -13.44
C MET A 144 -2.75 16.10 -13.52
N LEU A 145 -2.84 16.81 -12.39
CA LEU A 145 -2.81 18.27 -12.36
C LEU A 145 -1.53 18.81 -13.01
N LEU A 146 -0.37 18.27 -12.63
CA LEU A 146 0.91 18.70 -13.19
C LEU A 146 0.99 18.41 -14.69
N THR A 147 0.69 17.18 -15.11
CA THR A 147 0.94 16.73 -16.48
C THR A 147 -0.14 17.15 -17.48
N THR A 148 -1.41 16.90 -17.15
CA THR A 148 -2.54 17.11 -18.06
C THR A 148 -3.07 18.54 -18.01
N VAL A 149 -3.22 19.11 -16.81
CA VAL A 149 -3.86 20.44 -16.64
C VAL A 149 -2.84 21.57 -16.82
N LEU A 150 -1.68 21.44 -16.18
CA LEU A 150 -0.62 22.45 -16.22
C LEU A 150 0.39 22.24 -17.36
N GLY A 151 0.32 21.10 -18.07
CA GLY A 151 1.21 20.79 -19.20
C GLY A 151 2.68 20.57 -18.81
N VAL A 152 2.97 20.28 -17.54
CA VAL A 152 4.32 20.03 -17.05
C VAL A 152 4.81 18.69 -17.61
N PRO A 153 6.03 18.62 -18.19
CA PRO A 153 6.57 17.35 -18.68
C PRO A 153 6.61 16.27 -17.59
N VAL A 154 6.27 15.03 -17.93
CA VAL A 154 6.25 13.88 -17.00
C VAL A 154 7.55 13.76 -16.21
N LYS A 155 8.70 13.94 -16.88
CA LYS A 155 10.02 13.97 -16.25
C LYS A 155 10.09 14.97 -15.09
N THR A 156 9.64 16.20 -15.32
CA THR A 156 9.64 17.27 -14.33
C THR A 156 8.65 16.98 -13.21
N ALA A 157 7.46 16.44 -13.52
CA ALA A 157 6.50 16.02 -12.51
C ALA A 157 7.09 14.95 -11.58
N LEU A 158 7.77 13.93 -12.12
CA LEU A 158 8.44 12.90 -11.34
C LEU A 158 9.61 13.44 -10.49
N LEU A 159 10.32 14.49 -10.96
CA LEU A 159 11.34 15.17 -10.14
C LEU A 159 10.74 15.84 -8.91
N VAL A 160 9.54 16.44 -9.02
CA VAL A 160 8.86 17.04 -7.87
C VAL A 160 8.59 15.97 -6.80
N PHE A 161 8.11 14.79 -7.20
CA PHE A 161 7.89 13.68 -6.27
C PHE A 161 9.18 13.13 -5.64
N ALA A 162 10.34 13.28 -6.28
CA ALA A 162 11.62 12.86 -5.69
C ALA A 162 11.99 13.63 -4.41
N PHE A 163 11.41 14.82 -4.18
CA PHE A 163 11.64 15.59 -2.95
C PHE A 163 10.67 15.24 -1.82
N PHE A 164 9.57 14.54 -2.09
CA PHE A 164 8.56 14.19 -1.08
C PHE A 164 9.13 13.39 0.10
N PRO A 165 10.04 12.42 -0.10
CA PRO A 165 10.65 11.69 1.02
C PRO A 165 11.37 12.57 2.05
N LEU A 166 11.85 13.77 1.66
CA LEU A 166 12.47 14.71 2.60
C LEU A 166 11.49 15.16 3.69
N ALA A 167 10.19 15.10 3.43
CA ALA A 167 9.17 15.36 4.44
C ALA A 167 9.28 14.38 5.63
N PHE A 168 9.78 13.16 5.45
CA PHE A 168 10.01 12.24 6.56
C PHE A 168 10.98 12.82 7.60
N LEU A 169 12.07 13.46 7.16
CA LEU A 169 13.03 14.08 8.07
C LEU A 169 12.41 15.26 8.82
N GLY A 170 11.72 16.14 8.08
CA GLY A 170 11.03 17.29 8.66
C GLY A 170 10.00 16.87 9.70
N VAL A 171 9.15 15.90 9.35
CA VAL A 171 8.09 15.43 10.23
C VAL A 171 8.65 14.66 11.43
N TYR A 172 9.60 13.75 11.23
CA TYR A 172 10.10 12.91 12.32
C TYR A 172 10.92 13.69 13.35
N PHE A 173 11.79 14.61 12.92
CA PHE A 173 12.66 15.33 13.84
C PHE A 173 12.04 16.60 14.42
N TYR A 174 11.08 17.24 13.73
CA TYR A 174 10.56 18.55 14.13
C TYR A 174 9.05 18.57 14.43
N LEU A 175 8.24 17.72 13.79
CA LEU A 175 6.78 17.73 13.99
C LEU A 175 6.31 16.68 15.01
N LEU A 176 6.88 15.49 14.94
CA LEU A 176 6.51 14.36 15.78
C LEU A 176 6.98 14.63 17.23
N PRO A 177 6.06 14.66 18.21
CA PRO A 177 6.46 14.85 19.61
C PRO A 177 7.41 13.74 20.08
N PRO A 178 8.37 14.03 20.98
CA PRO A 178 9.27 13.02 21.53
C PRO A 178 8.50 11.85 22.14
N ARG A 179 9.04 10.63 22.02
CA ARG A 179 8.41 9.38 22.48
C ARG A 179 8.02 9.40 23.96
N GLU A 180 8.75 10.14 24.78
CA GLU A 180 8.50 10.27 26.21
C GLU A 180 7.20 11.02 26.55
N TYR A 181 6.63 11.75 25.60
CA TYR A 181 5.42 12.56 25.77
C TYR A 181 4.15 11.71 25.96
N ASN A 182 4.09 10.50 25.38
CA ASN A 182 2.94 9.60 25.44
C ASN A 182 3.28 8.27 26.11
N ARG A 183 3.92 8.29 27.29
CA ARG A 183 3.98 7.08 28.12
C ARG A 183 2.56 6.68 28.50
N VAL A 184 2.00 5.71 27.77
CA VAL A 184 0.78 5.02 28.16
C VAL A 184 0.98 4.51 29.59
N PRO A 185 0.09 4.77 30.56
CA PRO A 185 0.21 4.21 31.91
C PRO A 185 0.28 2.68 31.80
N GLY A 186 1.42 2.08 32.14
CA GLY A 186 1.66 0.63 32.00
C GLY A 186 2.51 0.22 30.78
N ALA A 187 2.83 1.13 29.86
CA ALA A 187 4.01 0.95 29.02
C ALA A 187 5.23 1.02 29.95
N PHE A 188 5.94 -0.10 30.10
CA PHE A 188 7.15 -0.15 30.91
C PHE A 188 8.05 1.05 30.56
N PRO A 189 8.79 1.60 31.55
CA PRO A 189 9.78 2.62 31.24
C PRO A 189 10.61 2.08 30.08
N VAL A 190 10.78 2.88 29.02
CA VAL A 190 11.88 2.71 28.07
C VAL A 190 13.06 2.40 28.94
N ARG A 191 13.48 1.13 29.00
CA ARG A 191 14.58 0.75 29.86
C ARG A 191 15.72 1.60 29.33
N SER A 192 16.26 2.47 30.17
CA SER A 192 17.55 3.11 29.94
C SER A 192 18.67 2.07 29.72
N ASN A 193 18.35 0.78 29.90
CA ASN A 193 19.08 -0.38 29.42
C ASN A 193 18.24 -1.13 28.35
N ASP A 194 18.07 -0.55 27.16
CA ASP A 194 17.61 -1.30 26.01
C ASP A 194 18.62 -2.45 25.78
N PRO A 195 18.21 -3.73 25.84
CA PRO A 195 19.08 -4.83 25.45
C PRO A 195 19.58 -4.69 24.01
N GLU A 196 18.90 -3.86 23.21
CA GLU A 196 19.19 -3.52 21.82
C GLU A 196 20.39 -2.58 21.63
N ALA A 197 20.76 -1.78 22.62
CA ALA A 197 21.97 -0.95 22.55
C ALA A 197 23.25 -1.78 22.41
N GLY A 198 23.23 -3.03 22.89
CA GLY A 198 24.32 -4.01 22.71
C GLY A 198 24.20 -4.89 21.46
N LEU A 199 23.06 -4.84 20.76
CA LEU A 199 22.78 -5.62 19.54
C LEU A 199 23.17 -4.84 18.27
N GLU A 200 23.40 -3.52 18.35
CA GLU A 200 23.84 -2.70 17.21
C GLU A 200 25.23 -3.09 16.66
N THR A 201 26.08 -3.72 17.48
CA THR A 201 27.50 -3.94 17.16
C THR A 201 27.82 -5.32 16.60
N GLN A 202 26.89 -6.27 16.64
CA GLN A 202 27.11 -7.58 16.05
C GLN A 202 26.76 -7.59 14.55
N PRO A 203 27.65 -8.11 13.68
CA PRO A 203 27.37 -8.22 12.25
C PRO A 203 26.16 -9.12 12.00
N ILE A 204 25.33 -8.75 11.03
CA ILE A 204 24.21 -9.59 10.57
C ILE A 204 24.83 -10.80 9.83
N THR A 205 24.98 -11.92 10.52
CA THR A 205 25.45 -13.20 9.95
C THR A 205 24.30 -14.18 9.75
N TRP A 206 24.49 -15.16 8.85
CA TRP A 206 23.50 -16.22 8.63
C TRP A 206 23.24 -17.05 9.89
N GLU A 207 24.28 -17.35 10.66
CA GLU A 207 24.19 -18.09 11.93
C GLU A 207 23.29 -17.38 12.94
N PHE A 208 23.34 -16.05 12.98
CA PHE A 208 22.46 -15.26 13.82
C PHE A 208 20.99 -15.36 13.37
N VAL A 209 20.71 -15.16 12.07
CA VAL A 209 19.35 -15.27 11.54
C VAL A 209 18.78 -16.67 11.80
N ALA A 210 19.60 -17.72 11.62
CA ALA A 210 19.23 -19.09 11.93
C ALA A 210 18.91 -19.29 13.42
N SER A 211 19.68 -18.68 14.32
CA SER A 211 19.44 -18.78 15.77
C SER A 211 18.14 -18.10 16.23
N GLY A 212 17.72 -17.01 15.57
CA GLY A 212 16.48 -16.28 15.87
C GLY A 212 15.24 -16.79 15.13
N TYR A 213 15.40 -17.76 14.22
CA TYR A 213 14.35 -18.25 13.34
C TYR A 213 13.19 -18.86 14.12
N GLU A 214 13.47 -19.79 15.05
CA GLU A 214 12.44 -20.47 15.83
C GLU A 214 11.61 -19.48 16.67
N THR A 215 12.26 -18.53 17.32
CA THR A 215 11.59 -17.48 18.10
C THR A 215 10.71 -16.60 17.22
N THR A 216 11.22 -16.19 16.06
CA THR A 216 10.46 -15.36 15.11
C THR A 216 9.24 -16.10 14.60
N MET A 217 9.39 -17.38 14.21
CA MET A 217 8.28 -18.20 13.72
C MET A 217 7.24 -18.46 14.81
N ALA A 218 7.67 -18.68 16.06
CA ALA A 218 6.77 -18.83 17.19
C ALA A 218 5.89 -17.59 17.41
N ARG A 219 6.45 -16.38 17.21
CA ARG A 219 5.72 -15.10 17.30
C ARG A 219 4.82 -14.82 16.10
N LEU A 220 5.18 -15.27 14.90
CA LEU A 220 4.35 -15.10 13.69
C LEU A 220 3.13 -16.03 13.69
N LYS A 221 3.29 -17.29 14.13
CA LYS A 221 2.24 -18.32 14.10
C LYS A 221 0.87 -17.86 14.64
N PRO A 222 0.75 -17.21 15.82
CA PRO A 222 -0.54 -16.76 16.33
C PRO A 222 -1.17 -15.62 15.52
N LEU A 223 -0.39 -14.90 14.70
CA LEU A 223 -0.88 -13.79 13.88
C LEU A 223 -1.48 -14.26 12.55
N VAL A 224 -1.15 -15.48 12.10
CA VAL A 224 -1.47 -15.97 10.76
C VAL A 224 -2.98 -16.03 10.52
N LEU A 225 -3.72 -16.76 11.35
CA LEU A 225 -5.16 -16.94 11.15
C LEU A 225 -6.02 -15.70 11.46
N PRO A 226 -5.81 -14.96 12.57
CA PRO A 226 -6.68 -13.84 12.91
C PRO A 226 -6.42 -12.58 12.08
N TYR A 227 -5.20 -12.39 11.57
CA TYR A 227 -4.79 -11.13 10.92
C TYR A 227 -4.27 -11.35 9.50
N MET A 228 -3.26 -12.20 9.32
CA MET A 228 -2.55 -12.30 8.03
C MET A 228 -3.40 -12.94 6.94
N LEU A 229 -4.07 -14.05 7.21
CA LEU A 229 -4.92 -14.75 6.25
C LEU A 229 -6.10 -13.87 5.79
N PRO A 230 -6.90 -13.24 6.67
CA PRO A 230 -7.95 -12.34 6.23
C PRO A 230 -7.42 -11.18 5.40
N LEU A 231 -6.31 -10.55 5.82
CA LEU A 231 -5.71 -9.42 5.11
C LEU A 231 -5.18 -9.84 3.74
N PHE A 232 -4.48 -10.98 3.67
CA PHE A 232 -4.03 -11.59 2.41
C PHE A 232 -5.20 -11.81 1.45
N LEU A 233 -6.31 -12.41 1.90
CA LEU A 233 -7.47 -12.70 1.05
C LEU A 233 -8.13 -11.43 0.49
N VAL A 234 -8.21 -10.36 1.29
CA VAL A 234 -8.74 -9.07 0.84
C VAL A 234 -7.85 -8.50 -0.27
N TYR A 235 -6.55 -8.41 -0.01
CA TYR A 235 -5.59 -7.82 -0.93
C TYR A 235 -5.42 -8.65 -2.21
N PHE A 236 -5.42 -9.98 -2.09
CA PHE A 236 -5.45 -10.86 -3.25
C PHE A 236 -6.70 -10.60 -4.10
N SER A 237 -7.87 -10.50 -3.47
CA SER A 237 -9.14 -10.34 -4.19
C SER A 237 -9.27 -8.97 -4.85
N GLU A 238 -9.01 -7.88 -4.10
CA GLU A 238 -9.10 -6.51 -4.64
C GLU A 238 -8.08 -6.26 -5.76
N TYR A 239 -6.84 -6.71 -5.62
CA TYR A 239 -5.84 -6.49 -6.67
C TYR A 239 -6.10 -7.37 -7.89
N THR A 240 -6.69 -8.56 -7.72
CA THR A 240 -7.13 -9.38 -8.86
C THR A 240 -8.28 -8.68 -9.61
N ILE A 241 -9.20 -8.02 -8.89
CA ILE A 241 -10.24 -7.19 -9.53
C ILE A 241 -9.59 -6.03 -10.29
N ASN A 242 -8.77 -5.22 -9.62
CA ASN A 242 -8.19 -4.01 -10.21
C ASN A 242 -7.27 -4.29 -11.42
N GLN A 243 -6.53 -5.40 -11.40
CA GLN A 243 -5.47 -5.66 -12.38
C GLN A 243 -5.87 -6.73 -13.40
N GLY A 244 -6.59 -7.77 -12.96
CA GLY A 244 -6.95 -8.90 -13.80
C GLY A 244 -8.34 -8.82 -14.43
N ILE A 245 -9.26 -8.04 -13.86
CA ILE A 245 -10.68 -8.07 -14.28
C ILE A 245 -11.18 -6.71 -14.74
N ALA A 246 -10.84 -5.62 -14.05
CA ALA A 246 -11.25 -4.27 -14.40
C ALA A 246 -11.04 -3.91 -15.89
N PRO A 247 -9.95 -4.38 -16.56
CA PRO A 247 -9.79 -4.18 -18.00
C PRO A 247 -10.84 -4.81 -18.92
N THR A 248 -11.59 -5.75 -18.39
CA THR A 248 -12.65 -6.46 -19.11
C THR A 248 -14.05 -6.05 -18.63
N LEU A 249 -14.16 -5.14 -17.67
CA LEU A 249 -15.44 -4.58 -17.19
C LEU A 249 -15.84 -3.35 -18.01
N LEU A 250 -15.94 -3.51 -19.33
CA LEU A 250 -16.27 -2.43 -20.27
C LEU A 250 -17.72 -2.55 -20.77
N PHE A 251 -18.24 -1.43 -21.31
CA PHE A 251 -19.58 -1.29 -21.91
C PHE A 251 -19.46 -0.55 -23.25
N PRO A 252 -20.45 -0.60 -24.17
CA PRO A 252 -20.41 0.18 -25.40
C PRO A 252 -20.18 1.68 -25.13
N LEU A 253 -19.38 2.35 -25.96
CA LEU A 253 -19.06 3.78 -25.76
C LEU A 253 -20.32 4.66 -25.79
N GLU A 254 -21.34 4.26 -26.53
CA GLU A 254 -22.63 4.95 -26.63
C GLU A 254 -23.40 4.96 -25.29
N GLU A 255 -23.14 3.98 -24.42
CA GLU A 255 -23.76 3.83 -23.10
C GLU A 255 -22.90 4.43 -21.98
N LEU A 256 -21.65 4.77 -22.28
CA LEU A 256 -20.69 5.32 -21.33
C LEU A 256 -20.80 6.85 -21.28
N PRO A 257 -20.56 7.48 -20.11
CA PRO A 257 -20.44 8.93 -20.00
C PRO A 257 -19.10 9.46 -20.54
N PHE A 258 -18.37 8.67 -21.34
CA PHE A 258 -17.00 8.93 -21.78
C PHE A 258 -16.82 8.73 -23.27
N SER A 259 -15.83 9.42 -23.85
CA SER A 259 -15.49 9.28 -25.26
C SER A 259 -14.40 8.24 -25.52
N LYS A 260 -13.74 7.73 -24.48
CA LYS A 260 -12.63 6.76 -24.58
C LYS A 260 -12.75 5.70 -23.47
N PHE A 261 -12.40 4.45 -23.79
CA PHE A 261 -12.36 3.37 -22.81
C PHE A 261 -11.39 3.65 -21.66
N ARG A 262 -10.26 4.33 -21.93
CA ARG A 262 -9.29 4.79 -20.94
C ARG A 262 -9.94 5.47 -19.72
N ASP A 263 -10.95 6.29 -19.96
CA ASP A 263 -11.57 7.10 -18.92
C ASP A 263 -12.37 6.22 -17.93
N VAL A 264 -12.83 5.03 -18.36
CA VAL A 264 -13.46 4.02 -17.50
C VAL A 264 -12.45 3.51 -16.47
N TYR A 265 -11.23 3.16 -16.90
CA TYR A 265 -10.16 2.70 -16.01
C TYR A 265 -9.75 3.74 -14.98
N VAL A 266 -9.60 4.99 -15.43
CA VAL A 266 -9.28 6.11 -14.54
C VAL A 266 -10.40 6.31 -13.52
N THR A 267 -11.66 6.16 -13.95
CA THR A 267 -12.83 6.25 -13.06
C THR A 267 -12.87 5.11 -12.05
N TYR A 268 -12.64 3.86 -12.47
CA TYR A 268 -12.51 2.71 -11.56
C TYR A 268 -11.43 2.94 -10.52
N GLY A 269 -10.22 3.31 -10.93
CA GLY A 269 -9.13 3.63 -10.02
C GLY A 269 -9.49 4.75 -9.04
N THR A 270 -10.17 5.81 -9.50
CA THR A 270 -10.58 6.94 -8.65
C THR A 270 -11.62 6.52 -7.62
N LEU A 271 -12.64 5.76 -8.02
CA LEU A 271 -13.69 5.27 -7.13
C LEU A 271 -13.15 4.30 -6.09
N TYR A 272 -12.28 3.37 -6.52
CA TYR A 272 -11.57 2.47 -5.62
C TYR A 272 -10.80 3.26 -4.56
N GLN A 273 -9.95 4.21 -4.96
CA GLN A 273 -9.14 5.00 -4.02
C GLN A 273 -9.99 5.88 -3.10
N LEU A 274 -11.13 6.39 -3.59
CA LEU A 274 -12.08 7.13 -2.77
C LEU A 274 -12.68 6.23 -1.68
N GLY A 275 -13.09 5.00 -2.03
CA GLY A 275 -13.56 4.00 -1.08
C GLY A 275 -12.49 3.64 -0.04
N VAL A 276 -11.24 3.42 -0.45
CA VAL A 276 -10.11 3.16 0.45
C VAL A 276 -9.89 4.33 1.40
N PHE A 277 -9.89 5.57 0.89
CA PHE A 277 -9.70 6.75 1.72
C PHE A 277 -10.80 6.95 2.75
N ILE A 278 -12.07 6.79 2.35
CA ILE A 278 -13.22 6.91 3.25
C ILE A 278 -13.15 5.85 4.34
N SER A 279 -12.95 4.58 3.98
CA SER A 279 -12.93 3.48 4.93
C SER A 279 -11.77 3.57 5.93
N ARG A 280 -10.56 3.91 5.47
CA ARG A 280 -9.40 4.13 6.36
C ARG A 280 -9.57 5.34 7.29
N SER A 281 -10.17 6.42 6.78
CA SER A 281 -10.44 7.62 7.58
C SER A 281 -11.61 7.44 8.56
N SER A 282 -12.50 6.48 8.30
CA SER A 282 -13.66 6.17 9.16
C SER A 282 -13.32 5.35 10.41
N ALA A 283 -12.09 4.83 10.51
CA ALA A 283 -11.66 3.92 11.58
C ALA A 283 -11.87 4.41 13.02
N PRO A 284 -11.75 5.72 13.33
CA PRO A 284 -12.11 6.23 14.66
C PRO A 284 -13.60 6.07 15.01
N PHE A 285 -14.47 5.98 14.00
CA PHE A 285 -15.92 5.97 14.14
C PHE A 285 -16.53 4.58 13.92
N VAL A 286 -15.97 3.79 13.00
CA VAL A 286 -16.48 2.48 12.60
C VAL A 286 -15.43 1.40 12.87
N ARG A 287 -15.72 0.53 13.84
CA ARG A 287 -14.82 -0.57 14.25
C ARG A 287 -15.38 -1.93 13.83
N ILE A 288 -14.64 -2.63 12.98
CA ILE A 288 -14.93 -4.00 12.54
C ILE A 288 -14.01 -4.96 13.28
N ARG A 289 -14.56 -5.72 14.23
CA ARG A 289 -13.77 -6.68 15.02
C ARG A 289 -13.59 -8.05 14.36
N ARG A 290 -14.43 -8.38 13.38
CA ARG A 290 -14.39 -9.65 12.64
C ARG A 290 -13.84 -9.41 11.24
N ILE A 291 -12.51 -9.37 11.09
CA ILE A 291 -11.84 -9.07 9.81
C ILE A 291 -12.13 -10.13 8.73
N MET A 292 -12.45 -11.37 9.11
CA MET A 292 -12.88 -12.38 8.13
C MET A 292 -14.15 -11.99 7.37
N VAL A 293 -15.01 -11.12 7.92
CA VAL A 293 -16.23 -10.66 7.24
C VAL A 293 -15.88 -9.85 5.98
N PRO A 294 -15.12 -8.74 6.05
CA PRO A 294 -14.71 -8.04 4.84
C PRO A 294 -13.88 -8.93 3.89
N SER A 295 -13.08 -9.88 4.39
CA SER A 295 -12.37 -10.83 3.52
C SER A 295 -13.29 -11.73 2.71
N VAL A 296 -14.31 -12.32 3.33
CA VAL A 296 -15.30 -13.15 2.62
C VAL A 296 -16.11 -12.30 1.64
N LEU A 297 -16.55 -11.11 2.06
CA LEU A 297 -17.27 -10.18 1.19
C LEU A 297 -16.43 -9.75 -0.01
N GLN A 298 -15.13 -9.52 0.18
CA GLN A 298 -14.22 -9.15 -0.89
C GLN A 298 -14.00 -10.31 -1.87
N PHE A 299 -13.89 -11.54 -1.37
CA PHE A 299 -13.78 -12.72 -2.23
C PHE A 299 -15.07 -12.96 -3.03
N LEU A 300 -16.25 -12.76 -2.42
CA LEU A 300 -17.52 -12.80 -3.13
C LEU A 300 -17.60 -11.71 -4.21
N ASN A 301 -17.07 -10.52 -3.91
CA ASN A 301 -16.95 -9.43 -4.89
C ASN A 301 -16.08 -9.84 -6.08
N LEU A 302 -14.94 -10.50 -5.84
CA LEU A 302 -14.09 -11.05 -6.90
C LEU A 302 -14.85 -12.04 -7.79
N VAL A 303 -15.53 -13.01 -7.19
CA VAL A 303 -16.32 -14.00 -7.93
C VAL A 303 -17.40 -13.32 -8.78
N PHE A 304 -18.07 -12.32 -8.21
CA PHE A 304 -19.07 -11.53 -8.93
C PHE A 304 -18.46 -10.74 -10.10
N CYS A 305 -17.30 -10.10 -9.92
CA CYS A 305 -16.59 -9.38 -10.98
C CYS A 305 -16.16 -10.33 -12.12
N ILE A 306 -15.70 -11.55 -11.81
CA ILE A 306 -15.40 -12.57 -12.83
C ILE A 306 -16.68 -12.93 -13.60
N ALA A 307 -17.77 -13.19 -12.88
CA ALA A 307 -19.05 -13.51 -13.50
C ALA A 307 -19.56 -12.36 -14.39
N GLN A 308 -19.44 -11.11 -13.93
CA GLN A 308 -19.79 -9.90 -14.69
C GLN A 308 -18.94 -9.71 -15.95
N SER A 309 -17.65 -10.07 -15.91
CA SER A 309 -16.78 -10.01 -17.09
C SER A 309 -17.17 -11.07 -18.12
N ILE A 310 -17.43 -12.30 -17.67
CA ILE A 310 -17.84 -13.42 -18.52
C ILE A 310 -19.23 -13.17 -19.11
N SER A 311 -20.18 -12.72 -18.30
CA SER A 311 -21.56 -12.46 -18.69
C SER A 311 -21.98 -11.08 -18.17
N PRO A 312 -22.53 -10.19 -19.01
CA PRO A 312 -22.94 -8.85 -18.59
C PRO A 312 -24.21 -8.89 -17.71
N ILE A 313 -24.05 -9.29 -16.45
CA ILE A 313 -25.14 -9.40 -15.46
C ILE A 313 -25.72 -8.02 -15.16
N PHE A 314 -24.86 -7.02 -14.96
CA PHE A 314 -25.26 -5.63 -14.82
C PHE A 314 -25.54 -5.00 -16.18
N PRO A 315 -26.69 -4.31 -16.34
CA PRO A 315 -27.09 -3.71 -17.60
C PRO A 315 -26.41 -2.37 -17.90
N ASN A 316 -25.68 -1.77 -16.95
CA ASN A 316 -25.01 -0.48 -17.15
C ASN A 316 -23.77 -0.34 -16.25
N VAL A 317 -22.90 0.60 -16.64
CA VAL A 317 -21.62 0.87 -15.97
C VAL A 317 -21.76 1.44 -14.55
N TRP A 318 -22.85 2.15 -14.25
CA TRP A 318 -23.04 2.81 -12.95
C TRP A 318 -23.09 1.82 -11.79
N LEU A 319 -23.67 0.63 -12.01
CA LEU A 319 -23.66 -0.43 -11.02
C LEU A 319 -22.26 -1.00 -10.80
N VAL A 320 -21.42 -1.06 -11.84
CA VAL A 320 -20.01 -1.44 -11.71
C VAL A 320 -19.24 -0.36 -10.95
N PHE A 321 -19.51 0.93 -11.17
CA PHE A 321 -18.92 2.02 -10.37
C PHE A 321 -19.22 1.88 -8.89
N ILE A 322 -20.47 1.55 -8.52
CA ILE A 322 -20.84 1.29 -7.13
C ILE A 322 -20.08 0.06 -6.58
N LEU A 323 -19.94 -0.99 -7.39
CA LEU A 323 -19.23 -2.21 -7.01
C LEU A 323 -17.73 -1.96 -6.75
N ILE A 324 -17.07 -1.18 -7.60
CA ILE A 324 -15.65 -0.80 -7.44
C ILE A 324 -15.45 0.17 -6.26
N PHE A 325 -16.41 1.06 -6.02
CA PHE A 325 -16.39 1.89 -4.81
C PHE A 325 -16.53 1.04 -3.54
N TYR A 326 -17.43 0.05 -3.55
CA TYR A 326 -17.62 -0.91 -2.47
C TYR A 326 -16.38 -1.78 -2.23
N GLU A 327 -15.71 -2.21 -3.30
CA GLU A 327 -14.42 -2.90 -3.26
C GLU A 327 -13.39 -2.09 -2.45
N GLY A 328 -13.22 -0.80 -2.76
CA GLY A 328 -12.31 0.08 -2.05
C GLY A 328 -12.67 0.26 -0.57
N LEU A 329 -13.96 0.32 -0.24
CA LEU A 329 -14.43 0.40 1.15
C LEU A 329 -14.03 -0.85 1.96
N LEU A 330 -14.19 -2.04 1.38
CA LEU A 330 -13.82 -3.30 2.04
C LEU A 330 -12.31 -3.40 2.24
N GLY A 331 -11.51 -3.07 1.22
CA GLY A 331 -10.06 -3.08 1.27
C GLY A 331 -9.50 -2.19 2.37
N GLY A 332 -9.88 -0.90 2.36
CA GLY A 332 -9.41 0.06 3.36
C GLY A 332 -9.93 -0.25 4.77
N ALA A 333 -11.17 -0.72 4.91
CA ALA A 333 -11.72 -1.12 6.20
C ALA A 333 -10.99 -2.34 6.79
N ALA A 334 -10.70 -3.37 5.99
CA ALA A 334 -9.96 -4.55 6.44
C ALA A 334 -8.55 -4.19 6.91
N TYR A 335 -7.83 -3.36 6.14
CA TYR A 335 -6.48 -2.90 6.49
C TYR A 335 -6.47 -2.20 7.86
N VAL A 336 -7.23 -1.11 8.01
CA VAL A 336 -7.18 -0.31 9.23
C VAL A 336 -7.65 -1.08 10.45
N ASN A 337 -8.71 -1.87 10.31
CA ASN A 337 -9.26 -2.60 11.44
C ASN A 337 -8.34 -3.75 11.88
N THR A 338 -7.56 -4.34 10.96
CA THR A 338 -6.53 -5.34 11.30
C THR A 338 -5.49 -4.76 12.26
N PHE A 339 -4.86 -3.63 11.90
CA PHE A 339 -3.83 -3.03 12.74
C PHE A 339 -4.38 -2.46 14.05
N MET A 340 -5.61 -1.96 14.04
CA MET A 340 -6.23 -1.51 15.29
C MET A 340 -6.57 -2.68 16.20
N LEU A 341 -7.01 -3.83 15.67
CA LEU A 341 -7.21 -5.04 16.48
C LEU A 341 -5.90 -5.55 17.08
N ILE A 342 -4.80 -5.51 16.34
CA ILE A 342 -3.47 -5.83 16.87
C ILE A 342 -3.12 -4.86 18.00
N THR A 343 -3.39 -3.57 17.83
CA THR A 343 -3.13 -2.55 18.85
C THR A 343 -3.96 -2.78 20.12
N GLU A 344 -5.19 -3.29 19.99
CA GLU A 344 -6.08 -3.57 21.12
C GLU A 344 -5.80 -4.90 21.81
N GLN A 345 -5.45 -5.95 21.05
CA GLN A 345 -5.44 -7.34 21.53
C GLN A 345 -4.03 -7.94 21.69
N ALA A 346 -3.02 -7.43 20.99
CA ALA A 346 -1.67 -7.95 21.14
C ALA A 346 -1.05 -7.48 22.45
N ASP A 347 -0.37 -8.41 23.12
CA ASP A 347 0.44 -8.14 24.30
C ASP A 347 1.46 -7.04 23.99
N LEU A 348 1.70 -6.15 24.96
CA LEU A 348 2.56 -4.99 24.77
C LEU A 348 3.97 -5.36 24.29
N ALA A 349 4.52 -6.49 24.76
CA ALA A 349 5.84 -6.98 24.36
C ALA A 349 5.91 -7.47 22.90
N ASP A 350 4.77 -7.87 22.32
CA ASP A 350 4.67 -8.41 20.96
C ASP A 350 3.99 -7.47 19.98
N ARG A 351 3.36 -6.39 20.47
CA ARG A 351 2.59 -5.45 19.65
C ARG A 351 3.43 -4.79 18.57
N GLU A 352 4.60 -4.27 18.90
CA GLU A 352 5.50 -3.66 17.90
C GLU A 352 5.87 -4.69 16.81
N PHE A 353 6.27 -5.89 17.20
CA PHE A 353 6.57 -6.96 16.25
C PHE A 353 5.38 -7.32 15.36
N ALA A 354 4.19 -7.46 15.94
CA ALA A 354 2.97 -7.80 15.22
C ALA A 354 2.57 -6.71 14.21
N LEU A 355 2.63 -5.43 14.59
CA LEU A 355 2.37 -4.29 13.72
C LEU A 355 3.33 -4.23 12.53
N GLY A 356 4.60 -4.57 12.73
CA GLY A 356 5.58 -4.62 11.65
C GLY A 356 5.51 -5.86 10.77
N SER A 357 4.99 -6.98 11.29
CA SER A 357 5.03 -8.28 10.59
C SER A 357 3.77 -8.55 9.78
N VAL A 358 2.59 -8.17 10.27
CA VAL A 358 1.32 -8.51 9.60
C VAL A 358 1.23 -7.91 8.18
N GLY A 359 1.85 -6.76 7.93
CA GLY A 359 1.89 -6.15 6.60
C GLY A 359 2.55 -7.04 5.52
N MET A 360 3.32 -8.08 5.85
CA MET A 360 3.84 -8.99 4.81
C MET A 360 2.72 -9.74 4.06
N SER A 361 1.57 -9.95 4.71
CA SER A 361 0.47 -10.71 4.13
C SER A 361 -0.33 -9.92 3.09
N ASP A 362 -0.47 -8.61 3.25
CA ASP A 362 -1.07 -7.77 2.20
C ASP A 362 -0.25 -7.87 0.91
N SER A 363 1.07 -7.74 1.03
CA SER A 363 1.98 -7.67 -0.11
C SER A 363 2.10 -9.04 -0.78
N ALA A 364 2.07 -10.12 0.00
CA ALA A 364 1.94 -11.48 -0.54
C ALA A 364 0.65 -11.64 -1.38
N GLY A 365 -0.47 -11.07 -0.91
CA GLY A 365 -1.74 -11.07 -1.64
C GLY A 365 -1.65 -10.32 -2.96
N ILE A 366 -1.04 -9.12 -2.94
CA ILE A 366 -0.82 -8.31 -4.15
C ILE A 366 0.10 -9.01 -5.15
N VAL A 367 1.21 -9.61 -4.70
CA VAL A 367 2.13 -10.36 -5.57
C VAL A 367 1.38 -11.52 -6.25
N LEU A 368 0.63 -12.30 -5.48
CA LEU A 368 -0.13 -13.42 -6.04
C LEU A 368 -1.21 -12.94 -7.02
N ALA A 369 -1.91 -11.85 -6.69
CA ALA A 369 -2.89 -11.24 -7.58
C ALA A 369 -2.24 -10.79 -8.91
N GLY A 370 -1.07 -10.16 -8.85
CA GLY A 370 -0.30 -9.78 -10.04
C GLY A 370 0.08 -11.00 -10.90
N LEU A 371 0.56 -12.08 -10.28
CA LEU A 371 0.89 -13.33 -10.97
C LEU A 371 -0.32 -13.98 -11.64
N VAL A 372 -1.47 -14.03 -10.95
CA VAL A 372 -2.73 -14.57 -11.50
C VAL A 372 -3.26 -13.69 -12.64
N SER A 373 -3.15 -12.36 -12.50
CA SER A 373 -3.66 -11.40 -13.47
C SER A 373 -2.96 -11.48 -14.82
N LEU A 374 -1.69 -11.91 -14.87
CA LEU A 374 -0.96 -12.17 -16.13
C LEU A 374 -1.66 -13.17 -17.06
N TRP A 375 -2.47 -14.07 -16.51
CA TRP A 375 -3.23 -15.08 -17.27
C TRP A 375 -4.71 -14.75 -17.31
N LEU A 376 -5.25 -14.22 -16.22
CA LEU A 376 -6.68 -13.94 -16.08
C LEU A 376 -7.15 -12.84 -17.04
N GLU A 377 -6.42 -11.73 -17.15
CA GLU A 377 -6.80 -10.61 -18.02
C GLU A 377 -6.85 -11.03 -19.50
N PRO A 378 -5.78 -11.63 -20.08
CA PRO A 378 -5.84 -12.12 -21.45
C PRO A 378 -6.89 -13.22 -21.65
N GLY A 379 -7.09 -14.10 -20.67
CA GLY A 379 -8.08 -15.17 -20.73
C GLY A 379 -9.52 -14.63 -20.80
N LEU A 380 -9.85 -13.67 -19.95
CA LEU A 380 -11.16 -13.00 -19.96
C LEU A 380 -11.35 -12.18 -21.24
N CYS A 381 -10.33 -11.43 -21.67
CA CYS A 381 -10.43 -10.66 -22.91
C CYS A 381 -10.63 -11.56 -24.14
N ASN A 382 -9.88 -12.66 -24.25
CA ASN A 382 -10.07 -13.64 -25.33
C ASN A 382 -11.47 -14.26 -25.31
N TYR A 383 -12.00 -14.57 -24.12
CA TYR A 383 -13.37 -15.06 -23.99
C TYR A 383 -14.38 -14.03 -24.51
N GLN A 384 -14.25 -12.77 -24.12
CA GLN A 384 -15.13 -11.69 -24.57
C GLN A 384 -15.06 -11.46 -26.09
N VAL A 385 -13.86 -11.50 -26.68
CA VAL A 385 -13.67 -11.37 -28.13
C VAL A 385 -14.37 -12.51 -28.87
N ASN A 386 -14.27 -13.74 -28.39
CA ASN A 386 -14.97 -14.90 -28.97
C ASN A 386 -16.50 -14.80 -28.87
N ASP A 387 -17.00 -14.08 -27.86
CA ASP A 387 -18.41 -13.79 -27.62
C ASP A 387 -18.89 -12.49 -28.32
N GLY A 388 -18.05 -11.89 -29.18
CA GLY A 388 -18.37 -10.70 -29.97
C GLY A 388 -18.16 -9.35 -29.25
N ARG A 389 -17.61 -9.35 -28.03
CA ARG A 389 -17.25 -8.14 -27.26
C ARG A 389 -15.74 -7.89 -27.34
N ASN A 390 -15.32 -7.07 -28.30
CA ASN A 390 -13.90 -6.79 -28.55
C ASN A 390 -13.35 -5.52 -27.87
N TRP A 391 -14.09 -4.91 -26.93
CA TRP A 391 -13.73 -3.63 -26.31
C TRP A 391 -12.36 -3.64 -25.61
N CYS A 392 -11.98 -4.77 -24.99
CA CYS A 392 -10.69 -4.94 -24.34
C CYS A 392 -9.49 -4.92 -25.32
N THR A 393 -9.72 -4.99 -26.64
CA THR A 393 -8.67 -4.91 -27.67
C THR A 393 -8.61 -3.56 -28.39
N LEU A 394 -9.55 -2.66 -28.11
CA LEU A 394 -9.67 -1.37 -28.78
C LEU A 394 -8.78 -0.28 -28.16
N GLU A 395 -7.84 -0.67 -27.31
CA GLU A 395 -6.93 0.24 -26.58
C GLU A 395 -5.46 -0.07 -26.82
#